data_AF-A0A0E0EZK4-F1
#
_entry.id   AF-A0A0E0EZK4-F1
#
_cell.length_a   1.000
_cell.length_b   1.000
_cell.length_c   1.000
_cell.angle_alpha   90.00
_cell.angle_beta   90.00
_cell.angle_gamma   90.00
#
_symmetry.space_group_name_H-M   'P 1'
#
loop_
_entity.id
_entity.type
_entity.pdbx_description
1 polymer ?
#
loop_
_entity_poly.entity_id
_entity_poly.type
_entity_poly.pdbx_seq_one_letter_code
_entity_poly.pdbx_strand_id
1 'polypeptide(L)'
;MLQHVRGLFLRGGGLLRRLAVEEAVSPSPPPPPSGKPPPPRSVAAEERASPSPPPPRRKKDSLFRRVAAAADPRLPLSPVLEQWCLAEERHVAKPEVQSIIKYLCRRRRFSQALQLSMWMTERLHLHLSPGDVANRLELITKVWPR
;
A
#
# COMPACT_ATOMS: atom_id res chain seq x y z
N MET A 1 12.20 -20.36 26.48
CA MET A 1 12.46 -19.36 27.54
C MET A 1 13.14 -18.17 26.90
N LEU A 2 12.53 -16.99 27.05
CA LEU A 2 13.05 -15.61 26.85
C LEU A 2 13.53 -15.25 25.43
N GLN A 3 12.73 -14.58 24.59
CA GLN A 3 12.34 -13.15 24.63
C GLN A 3 13.55 -12.21 24.78
N HIS A 4 13.97 -11.57 23.68
CA HIS A 4 14.82 -10.39 23.73
C HIS A 4 14.02 -9.18 23.28
N VAL A 5 13.61 -8.42 24.29
CA VAL A 5 12.82 -7.18 24.24
C VAL A 5 13.69 -6.06 23.66
N ARG A 6 13.15 -5.32 22.69
CA ARG A 6 13.78 -4.16 22.05
C ARG A 6 13.75 -2.96 22.99
N GLY A 7 14.88 -2.26 23.02
CA GLY A 7 15.19 -1.16 23.92
C GLY A 7 14.32 0.08 23.79
N LEU A 8 14.24 0.72 24.95
CA LEU A 8 13.54 1.94 25.35
C LEU A 8 14.08 3.18 24.63
N PHE A 9 13.21 3.93 23.94
CA PHE A 9 13.52 5.28 23.44
C PHE A 9 13.23 6.30 24.54
N LEU A 10 14.27 6.87 25.17
CA LEU A 10 14.17 8.10 25.95
C LEU A 10 14.26 9.30 25.01
N ARG A 11 13.21 10.11 24.91
CA ARG A 11 13.25 11.43 24.29
C ARG A 11 13.16 12.48 25.40
N GLY A 12 14.34 13.00 25.77
CA GLY A 12 14.48 14.08 26.74
C GLY A 12 13.84 15.38 26.25
N GLY A 13 13.05 16.00 27.12
CA GLY A 13 12.55 17.36 26.95
C GLY A 13 13.58 18.36 27.47
N GLY A 14 13.96 19.31 26.62
CA GLY A 14 14.78 20.46 26.97
C GLY A 14 13.94 21.72 27.00
N LEU A 15 13.70 22.23 28.21
CA LEU A 15 13.14 23.54 28.52
C LEU A 15 14.29 24.55 28.54
N LEU A 16 14.24 25.61 27.72
CA LEU A 16 14.97 26.85 28.01
C LEU A 16 14.13 28.08 27.66
N ARG A 17 13.52 28.63 28.72
CA ARG A 17 13.12 30.04 28.82
C ARG A 17 14.38 30.90 28.97
N ARG A 18 14.42 32.04 28.29
CA ARG A 18 15.32 33.14 28.64
C ARG A 18 14.58 34.48 28.50
N LEU A 19 14.50 35.22 29.61
CA LEU A 19 14.00 36.60 29.72
C LEU A 19 15.04 37.62 29.24
N ALA A 20 14.54 38.74 28.72
CA ALA A 20 15.03 40.13 28.80
C ALA A 20 14.49 40.88 27.56
N VAL A 21 14.05 42.14 27.55
CA VAL A 21 14.01 43.26 28.49
C VAL A 21 13.02 44.27 27.88
N GLU A 22 12.32 45.00 28.75
CA GLU A 22 11.46 46.15 28.43
C GLU A 22 12.26 47.34 27.89
N GLU A 23 11.80 47.98 26.82
CA GLU A 23 11.94 49.43 26.66
C GLU A 23 10.76 49.98 25.84
N ALA A 24 10.16 51.04 26.36
CA ALA A 24 8.90 51.61 25.93
C ALA A 24 9.09 52.94 25.18
N VAL A 25 8.47 53.09 24.00
CA VAL A 25 7.93 54.37 23.52
C VAL A 25 6.91 54.13 22.39
N SER A 26 5.80 54.85 22.41
CA SER A 26 4.63 54.76 21.51
C SER A 26 4.17 56.20 21.16
N PRO A 27 3.26 56.50 20.20
CA PRO A 27 2.90 55.91 18.89
C PRO A 27 2.82 56.96 17.74
N SER A 28 2.72 56.56 16.46
CA SER A 28 2.11 57.39 15.38
C SER A 28 1.75 56.58 14.11
N PRO A 29 0.78 57.07 13.29
CA PRO A 29 -0.21 56.26 12.54
C PRO A 29 0.19 55.87 11.10
N PRO A 30 -0.57 54.97 10.42
CA PRO A 30 -0.25 54.50 9.06
C PRO A 30 -0.67 55.49 7.95
N PRO A 31 0.04 55.54 6.80
CA PRO A 31 -0.47 56.18 5.59
C PRO A 31 -1.46 55.29 4.80
N PRO A 32 -2.38 55.88 4.02
CA PRO A 32 -3.48 55.19 3.32
C PRO A 32 -3.05 54.44 2.04
N PRO A 33 -3.88 53.49 1.53
CA PRO A 33 -3.64 52.79 0.28
C PRO A 33 -4.21 53.57 -0.91
N SER A 34 -3.41 53.95 -1.90
CA SER A 34 -3.91 54.41 -3.22
C SER A 34 -2.82 54.37 -4.28
N GLY A 35 -3.15 53.76 -5.42
CA GLY A 35 -2.36 53.84 -6.65
C GLY A 35 -2.13 52.48 -7.29
N LYS A 36 -3.16 51.94 -7.95
CA LYS A 36 -2.99 50.88 -8.96
C LYS A 36 -2.04 51.39 -10.06
N PRO A 37 -0.93 50.70 -10.39
CA PRO A 37 -0.25 50.97 -11.64
C PRO A 37 -1.12 50.42 -12.81
N PRO A 38 -1.26 51.16 -13.92
CA PRO A 38 -1.96 50.65 -15.10
C PRO A 38 -1.20 49.44 -15.69
N PRO A 39 -1.90 48.44 -16.26
CA PRO A 39 -1.23 47.34 -16.94
C PRO A 39 -0.58 47.84 -18.24
N PRO A 40 0.61 47.35 -18.62
CA PRO A 40 1.05 47.49 -20.00
C PRO A 40 0.07 46.73 -20.91
N ARG A 41 -0.53 47.49 -21.83
CA ARG A 41 -1.37 47.02 -22.92
C ARG A 41 -0.57 46.05 -23.81
N SER A 42 -1.03 44.81 -23.82
CA SER A 42 -1.21 43.91 -24.97
C SER A 42 -0.12 43.86 -26.05
N VAL A 43 0.56 42.72 -26.14
CA VAL A 43 0.72 42.03 -27.43
C VAL A 43 0.46 40.53 -27.25
N ALA A 44 -0.38 40.02 -28.14
CA ALA A 44 -0.81 38.63 -28.24
C ALA A 44 0.30 37.73 -28.81
N ALA A 45 0.35 36.50 -28.33
CA ALA A 45 0.71 35.27 -29.06
C ALA A 45 0.73 34.15 -28.00
N GLU A 46 -0.36 33.41 -27.83
CA GLU A 46 -0.53 32.14 -28.55
C GLU A 46 0.61 31.17 -28.21
N GLU A 47 0.44 30.39 -27.15
CA GLU A 47 0.67 28.95 -27.30
C GLU A 47 -0.18 28.24 -26.24
N ARG A 48 -1.25 27.61 -26.70
CA ARG A 48 -2.01 26.64 -25.91
C ARG A 48 -1.13 25.43 -25.62
N ALA A 49 -0.26 25.52 -24.63
CA ALA A 49 0.36 24.34 -24.06
C ALA A 49 -0.71 23.61 -23.24
N SER A 50 -1.38 22.65 -23.88
CA SER A 50 -2.24 21.67 -23.23
C SER A 50 -1.58 21.20 -21.92
N PRO A 51 -2.29 21.17 -20.77
CA PRO A 51 -1.75 20.52 -19.59
C PRO A 51 -1.46 19.07 -19.97
N SER A 52 -0.18 18.71 -19.97
CA SER A 52 0.25 17.36 -20.31
C SER A 52 -0.53 16.38 -19.44
N PRO A 53 -1.04 15.27 -20.00
CA PRO A 53 -1.78 14.30 -19.22
C PRO A 53 -0.91 13.87 -18.04
N PRO A 54 -1.45 13.80 -16.80
CA PRO A 54 -0.67 13.37 -15.66
C PRO A 54 -0.04 12.02 -15.99
N PRO A 55 1.22 11.78 -15.59
CA PRO A 55 1.90 10.54 -15.90
C PRO A 55 0.99 9.38 -15.48
N PRO A 56 0.88 8.31 -16.31
CA PRO A 56 -0.04 7.23 -16.04
C PRO A 56 0.23 6.74 -14.63
N ARG A 57 -0.78 6.88 -13.77
CA ARG A 57 -0.71 6.48 -12.37
C ARG A 57 -0.34 5.00 -12.37
N ARG A 58 0.91 4.67 -12.04
CA ARG A 58 1.36 3.29 -11.96
C ARG A 58 0.46 2.60 -10.94
N LYS A 59 -0.45 1.76 -11.42
CA LYS A 59 -1.37 1.03 -10.55
C LYS A 59 -0.48 0.18 -9.64
N LYS A 60 -0.66 0.30 -8.33
CA LYS A 60 0.11 -0.49 -7.37
C LYS A 60 -0.14 -1.97 -7.68
N ASP A 61 0.90 -2.68 -8.08
CA ASP A 61 0.81 -4.12 -8.31
C ASP A 61 0.50 -4.78 -6.98
N SER A 62 -0.53 -5.63 -6.98
CA SER A 62 -0.94 -6.46 -5.85
C SER A 62 -0.99 -7.90 -6.31
N LEU A 63 -0.66 -8.83 -5.40
CA LEU A 63 -0.70 -10.25 -5.71
C LEU A 63 -2.10 -10.65 -6.16
N PHE A 64 -3.13 -10.11 -5.49
CA PHE A 64 -4.53 -10.30 -5.87
C PHE A 64 -4.79 -9.98 -7.34
N ARG A 65 -4.30 -8.83 -7.85
CA ARG A 65 -4.51 -8.46 -9.25
C ARG A 65 -3.80 -9.39 -10.23
N ARG A 66 -2.58 -9.84 -9.92
CA ARG A 66 -1.87 -10.79 -10.78
C ARG A 66 -2.58 -12.14 -10.84
N VAL A 67 -3.03 -12.64 -9.69
CA VAL A 67 -3.81 -13.88 -9.61
C VAL A 67 -5.18 -13.73 -10.29
N ALA A 68 -5.84 -12.59 -10.13
CA ALA A 68 -7.12 -12.32 -10.78
C ALA A 68 -6.98 -12.18 -12.31
N ALA A 69 -5.87 -11.62 -12.78
CA ALA A 69 -5.54 -11.49 -14.20
C ALA A 69 -5.09 -12.81 -14.85
N ALA A 70 -4.65 -13.79 -14.05
CA ALA A 70 -4.34 -15.12 -14.57
C ALA A 70 -5.62 -15.74 -15.18
N ALA A 71 -5.73 -15.73 -16.50
CA ALA A 71 -6.95 -16.10 -17.20
C ALA A 71 -7.26 -17.61 -17.10
N ASP A 72 -6.21 -18.45 -17.08
CA ASP A 72 -6.39 -19.90 -17.17
C ASP A 72 -6.50 -20.56 -15.78
N PRO A 73 -7.63 -21.18 -15.44
CA PRO A 73 -7.83 -21.90 -14.17
C PRO A 73 -7.01 -23.19 -14.05
N ARG A 74 -6.47 -23.72 -15.16
CA ARG A 74 -5.69 -24.96 -15.20
C ARG A 74 -4.20 -24.71 -14.98
N LEU A 75 -3.74 -23.48 -15.20
CA LEU A 75 -2.34 -23.14 -14.99
C LEU A 75 -2.01 -23.04 -13.49
N PRO A 76 -0.86 -23.58 -13.06
CA PRO A 76 -0.43 -23.46 -11.68
C PRO A 76 -0.13 -21.99 -11.35
N LEU A 77 -0.49 -21.57 -10.14
CA LEU A 77 -0.14 -20.24 -9.63
C LEU A 77 1.28 -20.18 -9.06
N SER A 78 1.93 -21.33 -8.86
CA SER A 78 3.29 -21.44 -8.33
C SER A 78 4.30 -20.46 -8.93
N PRO A 79 4.46 -20.33 -10.28
CA PRO A 79 5.43 -19.39 -10.84
C PRO A 79 5.10 -17.92 -10.53
N VAL A 80 3.82 -17.55 -10.46
CA VAL A 80 3.40 -16.18 -10.11
C VAL A 80 3.74 -15.88 -8.65
N LEU A 81 3.54 -16.86 -7.76
CA LEU A 81 3.82 -16.74 -6.34
C LEU A 81 5.33 -16.73 -6.06
N GLU A 82 6.07 -17.59 -6.74
CA GLU A 82 7.54 -17.64 -6.67
C GLU A 82 8.15 -16.35 -7.18
N GLN A 83 7.70 -15.83 -8.33
CA GLN A 83 8.19 -14.54 -8.81
C GLN A 83 7.88 -13.41 -7.82
N TRP A 84 6.67 -13.40 -7.22
CA TRP A 84 6.30 -12.38 -6.25
C TRP A 84 7.14 -12.43 -4.96
N CYS A 85 7.40 -13.63 -4.45
CA CYS A 85 8.08 -13.80 -3.17
C CYS A 85 9.60 -13.87 -3.29
N LEU A 86 10.13 -14.54 -4.32
CA LEU A 86 11.57 -14.75 -4.51
C LEU A 86 12.20 -13.64 -5.33
N ALA A 87 11.57 -13.20 -6.43
CA ALA A 87 12.19 -12.19 -7.30
C ALA A 87 11.94 -10.77 -6.80
N GLU A 88 10.77 -10.51 -6.19
CA GLU A 88 10.42 -9.17 -5.70
C GLU A 88 10.58 -9.04 -4.17
N GLU A 89 10.87 -10.13 -3.46
CA GLU A 89 10.98 -10.19 -1.97
C GLU A 89 9.79 -9.53 -1.25
N ARG A 90 8.61 -9.56 -1.87
CA ARG A 90 7.44 -8.87 -1.34
C ARG A 90 6.74 -9.74 -0.31
N HIS A 91 6.64 -9.20 0.91
CA HIS A 91 5.90 -9.85 1.98
C HIS A 91 4.42 -10.01 1.62
N VAL A 92 3.91 -11.23 1.75
CA VAL A 92 2.51 -11.55 1.52
C VAL A 92 1.81 -11.69 2.86
N ALA A 93 0.82 -10.84 3.12
CA ALA A 93 0.09 -10.89 4.37
C ALA A 93 -0.97 -12.01 4.37
N LYS A 94 -1.13 -12.70 5.50
CA LYS A 94 -2.19 -13.70 5.72
C LYS A 94 -3.59 -13.28 5.20
N PRO A 95 -4.14 -12.10 5.55
CA PRO A 95 -5.46 -11.69 5.09
C PRO A 95 -5.56 -11.49 3.57
N GLU A 96 -4.45 -11.13 2.91
CA GLU A 96 -4.40 -11.01 1.45
C GLU A 96 -4.56 -12.39 0.80
N VAL A 97 -3.81 -13.39 1.29
CA VAL A 97 -3.92 -14.79 0.83
C VAL A 97 -5.34 -15.33 1.03
N GLN A 98 -5.91 -15.14 2.22
CA GLN A 98 -7.27 -15.58 2.52
C GLN A 98 -8.30 -14.94 1.58
N SER A 99 -8.14 -13.66 1.25
CA SER A 99 -9.02 -12.96 0.32
C SER A 99 -8.90 -13.50 -1.10
N ILE A 100 -7.69 -13.85 -1.53
CA ILE A 100 -7.44 -14.49 -2.83
C ILE A 100 -8.05 -15.90 -2.86
N ILE A 101 -7.85 -16.73 -1.82
CA ILE A 101 -8.46 -18.06 -1.71
C ILE A 101 -9.99 -17.96 -1.83
N LYS A 102 -10.62 -17.06 -1.06
CA LYS A 102 -12.08 -16.82 -1.15
C LYS A 102 -12.52 -16.39 -2.55
N TYR A 103 -11.73 -15.55 -3.22
CA TYR A 103 -12.00 -15.16 -4.61
C TYR A 103 -11.94 -16.35 -5.57
N LEU A 104 -10.91 -17.19 -5.46
CA LEU A 104 -10.72 -18.38 -6.30
C LEU A 104 -11.83 -19.42 -6.06
N CYS A 105 -12.26 -19.64 -4.81
CA CYS A 105 -13.40 -20.51 -4.49
C CYS A 105 -14.69 -20.04 -5.16
N ARG A 106 -14.99 -18.72 -5.11
CA ARG A 106 -16.17 -18.15 -5.80
C ARG A 106 -16.14 -18.36 -7.31
N ARG A 107 -14.95 -18.39 -7.91
CA ARG A 107 -14.73 -18.66 -9.34
C ARG A 107 -14.62 -20.15 -9.67
N ARG A 108 -14.82 -21.05 -8.69
CA ARG A 108 -14.64 -22.51 -8.82
C ARG A 108 -13.24 -22.94 -9.28
N ARG A 109 -12.21 -22.13 -9.00
CA ARG A 109 -10.80 -22.41 -9.32
C ARG A 109 -10.12 -23.11 -8.15
N PHE A 110 -10.63 -24.29 -7.79
CA PHE A 110 -10.24 -24.99 -6.55
C PHE A 110 -8.78 -25.44 -6.55
N SER A 111 -8.24 -25.87 -7.69
CA SER A 111 -6.83 -26.29 -7.80
C SER A 111 -5.86 -25.16 -7.46
N GLN A 112 -6.13 -23.96 -7.96
CA GLN A 112 -5.34 -22.77 -7.67
C GLN A 112 -5.49 -22.30 -6.23
N ALA A 113 -6.71 -22.36 -5.68
CA ALA A 113 -6.96 -22.04 -4.28
C ALA A 113 -6.20 -23.01 -3.35
N LEU A 114 -6.14 -24.30 -3.70
CA LEU A 114 -5.41 -25.32 -2.95
C LEU A 114 -3.90 -25.06 -2.99
N GLN A 115 -3.34 -24.80 -4.16
CA GLN A 115 -1.93 -24.45 -4.32
C GLN A 115 -1.55 -23.24 -3.46
N LEU A 116 -2.36 -22.18 -3.51
CA LEU A 116 -2.12 -20.98 -2.73
C LEU A 116 -2.23 -21.24 -1.22
N SER A 117 -3.18 -22.09 -0.80
CA SER A 117 -3.29 -22.52 0.58
C SER A 117 -2.02 -23.24 1.02
N MET A 118 -1.53 -24.24 0.27
CA MET A 118 -0.30 -24.98 0.61
C MET A 118 0.92 -24.06 0.70
N TRP A 119 1.06 -23.17 -0.28
CA TRP A 119 2.17 -22.21 -0.34
C TRP A 119 2.25 -21.32 0.91
N MET A 120 1.10 -20.94 1.48
CA MET A 120 1.01 -20.18 2.72
C MET A 120 1.69 -20.88 3.92
N THR A 121 1.63 -22.20 4.00
CA THR A 121 2.20 -22.97 5.10
C THR A 121 3.64 -23.37 4.84
N GLU A 122 3.93 -23.78 3.60
CA GLU A 122 5.26 -24.27 3.23
C GLU A 122 6.29 -23.16 3.09
N ARG A 123 5.91 -22.00 2.54
CA ARG A 123 6.85 -20.91 2.23
C ARG A 123 6.80 -19.76 3.21
N LEU A 124 5.59 -19.38 3.66
CA LEU A 124 5.42 -18.24 4.56
C LEU A 124 5.38 -18.65 6.05
N HIS A 125 5.37 -19.96 6.33
CA HIS A 125 5.21 -20.52 7.68
C HIS A 125 4.09 -19.87 8.50
N LEU A 126 3.03 -19.42 7.82
CA LEU A 126 1.93 -18.75 8.48
C LEU A 126 1.09 -19.78 9.23
N HIS A 127 0.83 -19.49 10.50
CA HIS A 127 -0.06 -20.32 11.31
C HIS A 127 -1.46 -20.33 10.71
N LEU A 128 -1.95 -21.52 10.39
CA LEU A 128 -3.32 -21.74 9.93
C LEU A 128 -4.28 -21.59 11.10
N SER A 129 -5.34 -20.82 10.91
CA SER A 129 -6.48 -20.88 11.84
C SER A 129 -7.29 -22.15 11.57
N PRO A 130 -8.10 -22.64 12.52
CA PRO A 130 -8.99 -23.76 12.29
C PRO A 130 -9.88 -23.59 11.04
N GLY A 131 -10.32 -22.36 10.75
CA GLY A 131 -11.06 -22.03 9.54
C GLY A 131 -10.22 -22.15 8.25
N ASP A 132 -8.93 -21.83 8.29
CA ASP A 132 -8.03 -22.01 7.14
C ASP A 132 -7.82 -23.51 6.85
N VAL A 133 -7.72 -24.33 7.89
CA VAL A 133 -7.60 -25.79 7.77
C VAL A 133 -8.89 -26.39 7.18
N ALA A 134 -10.06 -25.99 7.69
CA ALA A 134 -11.35 -26.43 7.15
C ALA A 134 -11.49 -26.07 5.66
N ASN A 135 -11.13 -24.83 5.28
CA ASN A 135 -11.11 -24.42 3.87
C ASN A 135 -10.15 -25.28 3.04
N ARG A 136 -8.96 -25.61 3.55
CA ARG A 136 -8.02 -26.48 2.82
C ARG A 136 -8.60 -27.88 2.61
N LEU A 137 -9.22 -28.46 3.63
CA LEU A 137 -9.87 -29.77 3.51
C LEU A 137 -11.00 -29.73 2.49
N GLU A 138 -11.84 -28.68 2.50
CA GLU A 138 -12.87 -28.47 1.49
C GLU A 138 -12.26 -28.39 0.08
N LEU A 139 -11.16 -27.66 -0.08
CA LEU A 139 -10.47 -27.56 -1.37
C LEU A 139 -9.96 -28.93 -1.86
N ILE A 140 -9.39 -29.76 -0.97
CA ILE A 140 -8.93 -31.10 -1.30
C ILE A 140 -10.09 -31.97 -1.80
N THR A 141 -11.23 -31.97 -1.11
CA THR A 141 -12.39 -32.77 -1.53
C THR A 141 -13.00 -32.31 -2.85
N LYS A 142 -12.91 -31.01 -3.18
CA LYS A 142 -13.38 -30.47 -4.46
C LYS A 142 -12.43 -30.76 -5.64
N VAL A 143 -11.12 -30.79 -5.39
CA VAL A 143 -10.11 -31.06 -6.43
C VAL A 143 -10.03 -32.55 -6.73
N TRP A 144 -10.17 -33.41 -5.73
CA TRP A 144 -10.14 -34.85 -5.87
C TRP A 144 -11.46 -35.49 -5.44
N PRO A 145 -12.53 -35.37 -6.25
CA PRO A 145 -13.77 -36.08 -5.99
C PRO A 145 -13.52 -37.59 -6.10
N ARG A 146 -13.94 -38.33 -5.07
CA ARG A 146 -13.95 -39.79 -5.03
C ARG A 146 -14.96 -40.38 -5.99
#